data_AF-A0A6V7QVJ5-F1
#
_entry.id   AF-A0A6V7QVJ5-F1
#
_cell.length_a   1.000
_cell.length_b   1.000
_cell.length_c   1.000
_cell.angle_alpha   90.00
_cell.angle_beta   90.00
_cell.angle_gamma   90.00
#
_symmetry.space_group_name_H-M   'P 1'
#
loop_
_entity.id
_entity.type
_entity.pdbx_description
1 polymer ?
#
loop_
_entity_poly.entity_id
_entity_poly.type
_entity_poly.pdbx_seq_one_letter_code
_entity_poly.pdbx_strand_id
1 'polypeptide(L)'
;MGGFVLWQKNPDLWCLELVVSGCKISAGSDGRVAWRQTPWHQSHASRGPPRPLRRSLQGLDPMLTANLFSNSSCIGEKAVNGEDCFVLKLDAEAATLRARNSSSVEIIRHTVWGYFSQRTGLLVQLEDSHLLQIKSNHGNVYWETTMESHVEDYRPVDGINIAHAGRSNVSLFRFGDNNDGNTRTRMEETWTIEEVDFNIWGLSIDCFLPPSDLREGGSQESGQSNDVKAKNPGTPLPGRVQTNGRIGPSKVAAIDLDEPDSTSEEEGQS
;
A
#
# COMPACT_ATOMS: atom_id res chain seq x y z
N MET A 1 11.00 -2.59 -18.31
CA MET A 1 9.82 -3.49 -18.24
C MET A 1 9.90 -4.26 -16.94
N GLY A 2 8.82 -4.26 -16.19
CA GLY A 2 8.67 -4.95 -14.91
C GLY A 2 7.24 -5.45 -14.77
N GLY A 3 6.92 -6.12 -13.66
CA GLY A 3 5.59 -6.62 -13.38
C GLY A 3 5.34 -6.66 -11.89
N PHE A 4 4.08 -6.60 -11.49
CA PHE A 4 3.71 -6.69 -10.09
C PHE A 4 2.49 -7.58 -9.90
N VAL A 5 2.34 -8.08 -8.68
CA VAL A 5 1.17 -8.83 -8.21
C VAL A 5 0.73 -8.21 -6.91
N LEU A 6 -0.58 -7.95 -6.79
CA LEU A 6 -1.20 -7.43 -5.57
C LEU A 6 -2.25 -8.43 -5.08
N TRP A 7 -2.06 -8.90 -3.85
CA TRP A 7 -3.07 -9.62 -3.09
C TRP A 7 -3.64 -8.70 -2.04
N GLN A 8 -4.95 -8.70 -1.85
CA GLN A 8 -5.61 -7.95 -0.80
C GLN A 8 -6.75 -8.77 -0.20
N LYS A 9 -6.94 -8.60 1.10
CA LYS A 9 -8.05 -9.18 1.86
C LYS A 9 -8.48 -8.21 2.94
N ASN A 10 -9.78 -8.02 3.11
CA ASN A 10 -10.29 -7.09 4.11
C ASN A 10 -10.37 -7.76 5.50
N PRO A 11 -10.15 -6.97 6.59
CA PRO A 11 -9.56 -5.64 6.62
C PRO A 11 -8.02 -5.67 6.63
N ASP A 12 -7.38 -4.68 5.99
CA ASP A 12 -5.95 -4.32 6.14
C ASP A 12 -4.89 -5.41 5.81
N LEU A 13 -5.27 -6.52 5.18
CA LEU A 13 -4.35 -7.53 4.68
C LEU A 13 -4.00 -7.25 3.23
N TRP A 14 -2.72 -7.09 2.93
CA TRP A 14 -2.27 -6.95 1.54
C TRP A 14 -0.83 -7.42 1.36
N CYS A 15 -0.49 -7.85 0.15
CA CYS A 15 0.87 -8.22 -0.24
C CYS A 15 1.12 -7.78 -1.69
N LEU A 16 2.19 -7.02 -1.90
CA LEU A 16 2.66 -6.54 -3.17
C LEU A 16 4.02 -7.17 -3.48
N GLU A 17 4.13 -7.83 -4.62
CA GLU A 17 5.42 -8.21 -5.20
C GLU A 17 5.64 -7.40 -6.48
N LEU A 18 6.77 -6.70 -6.60
CA LEU A 18 7.17 -5.95 -7.78
C LEU A 18 8.53 -6.45 -8.25
N VAL A 19 8.65 -6.77 -9.54
CA VAL A 19 9.91 -7.09 -10.20
C VAL A 19 10.19 -6.04 -11.26
N VAL A 20 11.29 -5.31 -11.12
CA VAL A 20 11.71 -4.29 -12.08
C VAL A 20 13.22 -4.33 -12.25
N SER A 21 13.70 -4.35 -13.49
CA SER A 21 15.14 -4.34 -13.80
C SER A 21 15.96 -5.43 -13.06
N GLY A 22 15.38 -6.62 -12.87
CA GLY A 22 16.02 -7.74 -12.14
C GLY A 22 15.98 -7.63 -10.62
N CYS A 23 15.44 -6.54 -10.08
CA CYS A 23 15.24 -6.33 -8.65
C CYS A 23 13.83 -6.76 -8.24
N LYS A 24 13.72 -7.64 -7.23
CA LYS A 24 12.46 -7.96 -6.57
C LYS A 24 12.28 -7.10 -5.33
N ILE A 25 11.12 -6.49 -5.22
CA ILE A 25 10.66 -5.75 -4.05
C ILE A 25 9.39 -6.45 -3.57
N SER A 26 9.29 -6.70 -2.27
CA SER A 26 8.10 -7.28 -1.64
C SER A 26 7.66 -6.38 -0.51
N ALA A 27 6.36 -6.19 -0.34
CA ALA A 27 5.80 -5.49 0.80
C ALA A 27 4.45 -6.08 1.17
N GLY A 28 4.05 -5.96 2.41
CA GLY A 28 2.75 -6.44 2.84
C GLY A 28 2.31 -5.90 4.19
N SER A 29 1.12 -6.29 4.60
CA SER A 29 0.51 -6.01 5.88
C SER A 29 -0.31 -7.22 6.32
N ASP A 30 -0.13 -7.65 7.57
CA ASP A 30 -0.95 -8.67 8.22
C ASP A 30 -2.09 -8.06 9.06
N GLY A 31 -2.39 -6.77 8.84
CA GLY A 31 -3.35 -5.98 9.62
C GLY A 31 -2.79 -5.48 10.96
N ARG A 32 -1.64 -5.99 11.42
CA ARG A 32 -0.98 -5.56 12.67
C ARG A 32 0.32 -4.83 12.41
N VAL A 33 1.07 -5.23 11.39
CA VAL A 33 2.36 -4.68 11.00
C VAL A 33 2.45 -4.62 9.48
N ALA A 34 2.89 -3.47 8.97
CA ALA A 34 3.33 -3.37 7.59
C ALA A 34 4.81 -3.75 7.50
N TRP A 35 5.18 -4.50 6.47
CA TRP A 35 6.54 -4.96 6.20
C TRP A 35 6.94 -4.65 4.76
N ARG A 36 8.24 -4.45 4.52
CA ARG A 36 8.81 -4.31 3.17
C ARG A 36 10.21 -4.89 3.11
N GLN A 37 10.55 -5.49 1.99
CA GLN A 37 11.83 -6.07 1.66
C GLN A 37 12.30 -5.46 0.34
N THR A 38 13.49 -4.86 0.35
CA THR A 38 14.09 -4.22 -0.82
C THR A 38 15.53 -4.73 -0.98
N PRO A 39 16.05 -4.85 -2.20
CA PRO A 39 17.37 -5.45 -2.42
C PRO A 39 18.53 -4.59 -1.91
N TRP A 40 18.29 -3.31 -1.61
CA TRP A 40 19.27 -2.37 -1.07
C TRP A 40 19.26 -2.27 0.47
N HIS A 41 18.31 -2.91 1.16
CA HIS A 41 18.39 -3.11 2.60
C HIS A 41 18.89 -4.53 2.89
N GLN A 42 19.82 -4.67 3.85
CA GLN A 42 20.28 -5.98 4.34
C GLN A 42 19.08 -6.88 4.57
N SER A 43 19.03 -8.04 3.89
CA SER A 43 18.23 -9.29 4.00
C SER A 43 16.88 -9.33 4.71
N HIS A 44 16.45 -8.30 5.41
CA HIS A 44 15.50 -8.27 6.48
C HIS A 44 14.41 -7.27 6.11
N ALA A 45 13.16 -7.68 6.26
CA ALA A 45 12.05 -6.79 6.05
C ALA A 45 12.00 -5.70 7.16
N SER A 46 11.69 -4.46 6.79
CA SER A 46 11.52 -3.37 7.77
C SER A 46 10.07 -3.28 8.22
N ARG A 47 9.82 -3.20 9.54
CA ARG A 47 8.48 -3.05 10.12
C ARG A 47 8.03 -1.58 10.18
N GLY A 48 6.74 -1.38 10.04
CA GLY A 48 6.05 -0.12 10.29
C GLY A 48 4.63 -0.37 10.82
N PRO A 49 3.98 0.68 11.34
CA PRO A 49 2.55 0.59 11.67
C PRO A 49 1.75 0.22 10.41
N PRO A 50 0.58 -0.43 10.55
CA PRO A 50 -0.32 -0.72 9.45
C PRO A 50 -0.58 0.54 8.62
N ARG A 51 -0.53 0.38 7.29
CA ARG A 51 -0.82 1.44 6.32
C ARG A 51 -1.66 0.85 5.20
N PRO A 52 -2.73 1.53 4.78
CA PRO A 52 -3.36 1.22 3.51
C PRO A 52 -2.34 1.28 2.37
N LEU A 53 -2.40 0.31 1.45
CA LEU A 53 -1.54 0.33 0.28
C LEU A 53 -2.02 1.43 -0.67
N ARG A 54 -1.14 2.39 -0.96
CA ARG A 54 -1.47 3.51 -1.87
C ARG A 54 -1.94 3.03 -3.25
N ARG A 55 -1.36 1.94 -3.76
CA ARG A 55 -1.72 1.36 -5.06
C ARG A 55 -3.20 0.95 -5.14
N SER A 56 -3.79 0.47 -4.03
CA SER A 56 -5.21 0.11 -3.99
C SER A 56 -6.11 1.32 -4.29
N LEU A 57 -5.67 2.54 -3.95
CA LEU A 57 -6.43 3.78 -4.19
C LEU A 57 -6.40 4.27 -5.65
N GLN A 58 -5.57 3.67 -6.51
CA GLN A 58 -5.43 4.08 -7.91
C GLN A 58 -6.46 3.40 -8.83
N GLY A 59 -7.70 3.26 -8.35
CA GLY A 59 -8.81 2.61 -9.06
C GLY A 59 -8.80 1.08 -9.01
N LEU A 60 -7.96 0.47 -8.15
CA LEU A 60 -7.90 -0.98 -7.98
C LEU A 60 -8.87 -1.48 -6.90
N ASP A 61 -9.11 -0.68 -5.87
CA ASP A 61 -10.09 -0.93 -4.82
C ASP A 61 -11.07 0.25 -4.73
N PRO A 62 -12.22 0.17 -5.42
CA PRO A 62 -13.23 1.23 -5.39
C PRO A 62 -13.82 1.46 -4.00
N MET A 63 -13.92 0.41 -3.18
CA MET A 63 -14.51 0.52 -1.84
C MET A 63 -13.57 1.23 -0.89
N LEU A 64 -12.28 0.88 -0.90
CA LEU A 64 -11.26 1.58 -0.13
C LEU A 64 -11.16 3.05 -0.56
N THR A 65 -11.24 3.30 -1.87
CA THR A 65 -11.23 4.67 -2.42
C THR A 65 -12.45 5.46 -1.94
N ALA A 66 -13.66 4.89 -2.04
CA ALA A 66 -14.88 5.54 -1.57
C ALA A 66 -14.85 5.81 -0.05
N ASN A 67 -14.39 4.84 0.74
CA ASN A 67 -14.26 4.98 2.18
C ASN A 67 -13.27 6.09 2.56
N LEU A 68 -12.14 6.21 1.85
CA LEU A 68 -11.16 7.27 2.08
C LEU A 68 -11.78 8.67 1.88
N PHE A 69 -12.61 8.84 0.84
CA PHE A 69 -13.21 10.13 0.51
C PHE A 69 -14.60 10.37 1.15
N SER A 70 -15.12 9.42 1.94
CA SER A 70 -16.43 9.53 2.59
C SER A 70 -16.60 10.79 3.45
N ASN A 71 -15.52 11.20 4.14
CA ASN A 71 -15.48 12.40 4.99
C ASN A 71 -14.65 13.54 4.36
N SER A 72 -14.47 13.52 3.05
CA SER A 72 -13.73 14.56 2.33
C SER A 72 -14.57 15.83 2.14
N SER A 73 -13.89 16.95 1.90
CA SER A 73 -14.54 18.20 1.51
C SER A 73 -14.59 18.31 0.00
N CYS A 74 -15.77 18.58 -0.57
CA CYS A 74 -15.88 18.97 -1.98
C CYS A 74 -15.40 20.42 -2.14
N ILE A 75 -14.37 20.61 -2.95
CA ILE A 75 -13.72 21.92 -3.16
C ILE A 75 -14.23 22.60 -4.44
N GLY A 76 -14.87 21.84 -5.34
CA GLY A 76 -15.47 22.36 -6.55
C GLY A 76 -15.44 21.37 -7.70
N GLU A 77 -15.41 21.89 -8.92
CA GLU A 77 -15.46 21.12 -10.16
C GLU A 77 -14.31 21.53 -11.08
N LYS A 78 -13.77 20.56 -11.83
CA LYS A 78 -12.65 20.77 -12.75
C LYS A 78 -12.71 19.76 -13.88
N ALA A 79 -12.48 20.21 -15.12
CA ALA A 79 -12.25 19.31 -16.24
C ALA A 79 -10.83 18.72 -16.18
N VAL A 80 -10.73 17.40 -16.19
CA VAL A 80 -9.47 16.64 -16.20
C VAL A 80 -9.48 15.73 -17.41
N ASN A 81 -8.50 15.89 -18.32
CA ASN A 81 -8.40 15.11 -19.56
C ASN A 81 -9.70 15.09 -20.40
N GLY A 82 -10.48 16.16 -20.36
CA GLY A 82 -11.76 16.27 -21.09
C GLY A 82 -12.96 15.67 -20.36
N GLU A 83 -12.80 15.14 -19.14
CA GLU A 83 -13.87 14.65 -18.29
C GLU A 83 -14.16 15.68 -17.18
N ASP A 84 -15.43 16.09 -17.05
CA ASP A 84 -15.86 16.96 -15.95
C ASP A 84 -15.85 16.16 -14.64
N CYS A 85 -15.12 16.68 -13.64
CA CYS A 85 -14.91 16.00 -12.36
C CYS A 85 -15.35 16.84 -11.16
N PHE A 86 -15.90 16.19 -10.14
CA PHE A 86 -15.94 16.72 -8.78
C PHE A 86 -14.55 16.61 -8.15
N VAL A 87 -14.13 17.65 -7.44
CA VAL A 87 -12.82 17.73 -6.77
C VAL A 87 -13.01 17.57 -5.28
N LEU A 88 -12.58 16.44 -4.76
CA LEU A 88 -12.63 16.11 -3.34
C LEU A 88 -11.26 16.25 -2.70
N LYS A 89 -11.20 16.83 -1.51
CA LYS A 89 -9.97 17.01 -0.73
C LYS A 89 -10.11 16.39 0.65
N LEU A 90 -9.09 15.64 1.05
CA LEU A 90 -8.93 15.10 2.37
C LEU A 90 -7.61 15.60 2.98
N ASP A 91 -7.69 16.25 4.14
CA ASP A 91 -6.53 16.53 4.97
C ASP A 91 -6.52 15.56 6.14
N ALA A 92 -5.38 14.89 6.38
CA ALA A 92 -5.26 13.97 7.51
C ALA A 92 -5.38 14.73 8.83
N GLU A 93 -6.18 14.20 9.75
CA GLU A 93 -6.38 14.81 11.06
C GLU A 93 -5.08 14.92 11.86
N ALA A 94 -4.95 16.00 12.63
CA ALA A 94 -3.78 16.24 13.46
C ALA A 94 -3.51 15.11 14.48
N ALA A 95 -4.56 14.46 14.99
CA ALA A 95 -4.40 13.29 15.88
C ALA A 95 -3.76 12.10 15.13
N THR A 96 -4.25 11.79 13.93
CA THR A 96 -3.71 10.74 13.05
C THR A 96 -2.27 11.02 12.63
N LEU A 97 -1.91 12.29 12.37
CA LEU A 97 -0.53 12.67 12.07
C LEU A 97 0.38 12.47 13.30
N ARG A 98 -0.02 12.98 14.47
CA ARG A 98 0.76 12.86 15.72
C ARG A 98 0.98 11.42 16.16
N ALA A 99 -0.01 10.55 15.98
CA ALA A 99 0.10 9.12 16.30
C ALA A 99 1.21 8.41 15.50
N ARG A 100 1.69 9.02 14.42
CA ARG A 100 2.75 8.49 13.54
C ARG A 100 4.11 9.17 13.74
N ASN A 101 4.18 10.18 14.59
CA ASN A 101 5.42 10.89 14.86
C ASN A 101 6.36 10.03 15.71
N SER A 102 7.65 10.31 15.62
CA SER A 102 8.69 9.76 16.49
C SER A 102 9.52 10.91 17.07
N SER A 103 10.50 10.59 17.93
CA SER A 103 11.36 11.60 18.56
C SER A 103 12.10 12.48 17.55
N SER A 104 12.44 11.92 16.38
CA SER A 104 13.21 12.62 15.34
C SER A 104 12.43 12.92 14.07
N VAL A 105 11.19 12.43 13.91
CA VAL A 105 10.38 12.59 12.69
C VAL A 105 8.97 13.06 13.01
N GLU A 106 8.56 14.17 12.39
CA GLU A 106 7.23 14.75 12.50
C GLU A 106 6.55 14.81 11.13
N ILE A 107 5.31 14.35 11.03
CA ILE A 107 4.49 14.51 9.83
C ILE A 107 3.72 15.82 9.96
N ILE A 108 4.06 16.80 9.14
CA ILE A 108 3.48 18.15 9.19
C ILE A 108 2.12 18.16 8.48
N ARG A 109 2.05 17.52 7.31
CA ARG A 109 0.84 17.55 6.47
C ARG A 109 0.76 16.29 5.62
N HIS A 110 -0.45 15.76 5.50
CA HIS A 110 -0.81 14.75 4.52
C HIS A 110 -2.13 15.16 3.91
N THR A 111 -2.13 15.44 2.61
CA THR A 111 -3.31 15.89 1.88
C THR A 111 -3.48 15.00 0.66
N VAL A 112 -4.70 14.51 0.45
CA VAL A 112 -5.06 13.69 -0.71
C VAL A 112 -6.19 14.41 -1.46
N TRP A 113 -6.10 14.43 -2.79
CA TRP A 113 -7.13 14.95 -3.68
C TRP A 113 -7.60 13.87 -4.63
N GLY A 114 -8.92 13.76 -4.80
CA GLY A 114 -9.55 12.84 -5.73
C GLY A 114 -10.40 13.62 -6.73
N TYR A 115 -10.21 13.32 -8.00
CA TYR A 115 -10.98 13.88 -9.10
C TYR A 115 -11.92 12.79 -9.62
N PHE A 116 -13.21 12.93 -9.34
CA PHE A 116 -14.21 11.92 -9.66
C PHE A 116 -15.08 12.37 -10.81
N SER A 117 -15.17 11.58 -11.87
CA SER A 117 -16.02 11.84 -13.04
C SER A 117 -17.44 12.13 -12.59
N GLN A 118 -18.01 13.27 -13.00
CA GLN A 118 -19.41 13.62 -12.70
C GLN A 118 -20.38 12.64 -13.37
N ARG A 119 -19.97 12.06 -14.50
CA ARG A 119 -20.79 11.14 -15.30
C ARG A 119 -20.81 9.72 -14.73
N THR A 120 -19.69 9.22 -14.22
CA THR A 120 -19.54 7.81 -13.81
C THR A 120 -19.29 7.62 -12.32
N GLY A 121 -18.91 8.67 -11.59
CA GLY A 121 -18.46 8.59 -10.22
C GLY A 121 -17.08 7.96 -10.03
N LEU A 122 -16.41 7.52 -11.11
CA LEU A 122 -15.12 6.86 -11.04
C LEU A 122 -13.98 7.87 -10.87
N LEU A 123 -12.92 7.45 -10.18
CA LEU A 123 -11.72 8.25 -9.96
C LEU A 123 -10.94 8.39 -11.29
N VAL A 124 -10.72 9.62 -11.74
CA VAL A 124 -9.98 9.98 -12.95
C VAL A 124 -8.53 10.36 -12.62
N GLN A 125 -8.35 11.07 -11.51
CA GLN A 125 -7.03 11.50 -11.04
C GLN A 125 -6.96 11.46 -9.52
N LEU A 126 -5.79 11.06 -9.00
CA LEU A 126 -5.45 11.04 -7.58
C LEU A 126 -4.17 11.84 -7.36
N GLU A 127 -4.21 12.78 -6.41
CA GLU A 127 -3.01 13.47 -5.93
C GLU A 127 -2.80 13.17 -4.44
N ASP A 128 -1.56 12.92 -4.04
CA ASP A 128 -1.15 12.73 -2.64
C ASP A 128 0.08 13.59 -2.35
N SER A 129 0.02 14.40 -1.29
CA SER A 129 1.12 15.23 -0.80
C SER A 129 1.38 14.91 0.66
N HIS A 130 2.60 14.44 0.97
CA HIS A 130 3.03 14.06 2.30
C HIS A 130 4.32 14.80 2.68
N LEU A 131 4.20 15.74 3.62
CA LEU A 131 5.29 16.57 4.13
C LEU A 131 5.70 16.11 5.52
N LEU A 132 6.98 15.78 5.68
CA LEU A 132 7.58 15.44 6.96
C LEU A 132 8.79 16.32 7.26
N GLN A 133 9.07 16.47 8.55
CA GLN A 133 10.23 17.12 9.10
C GLN A 133 11.05 16.10 9.88
N ILE A 134 12.36 16.10 9.64
CA ILE A 134 13.35 15.35 10.41
C ILE A 134 14.11 16.37 11.25
N LYS A 135 14.01 16.21 12.57
CA LYS A 135 14.67 17.08 13.55
C LYS A 135 16.09 16.62 13.75
N SER A 136 17.05 17.55 13.70
CA SER A 136 18.46 17.29 14.01
C SER A 136 19.06 18.45 14.79
N ASN A 137 20.14 18.18 15.51
CA ASN A 137 20.88 19.21 16.26
C ASN A 137 21.51 20.28 15.35
N HIS A 138 21.61 20.02 14.05
CA HIS A 138 22.30 20.87 13.07
C HIS A 138 21.33 21.61 12.13
N GLY A 139 20.03 21.56 12.41
CA GLY A 139 18.99 22.15 11.55
C GLY A 139 17.90 21.14 11.20
N ASN A 140 16.74 21.65 10.79
CA ASN A 140 15.60 20.83 10.40
C ASN A 140 15.65 20.53 8.89
N VAL A 141 15.47 19.27 8.54
CA VAL A 141 15.38 18.81 7.15
C VAL A 141 13.95 18.43 6.85
N TYR A 142 13.42 18.93 5.74
CA TYR A 142 12.07 18.63 5.27
C TYR A 142 12.12 17.69 4.08
N TRP A 143 11.16 16.77 4.03
CA TRP A 143 10.90 15.92 2.87
C TRP A 143 9.44 16.04 2.47
N GLU A 144 9.21 16.41 1.22
CA GLU A 144 7.89 16.38 0.60
C GLU A 144 7.86 15.26 -0.43
N THR A 145 6.94 14.32 -0.26
CA THR A 145 6.59 13.34 -1.29
C THR A 145 5.30 13.80 -1.95
N THR A 146 5.31 14.01 -3.25
CA THR A 146 4.09 14.23 -4.04
C THR A 146 3.90 13.08 -5.01
N MET A 147 2.66 12.65 -5.19
CA MET A 147 2.25 11.72 -6.22
C MET A 147 1.07 12.33 -6.97
N GLU A 148 1.10 12.18 -8.29
CA GLU A 148 -0.02 12.42 -9.18
C GLU A 148 -0.27 11.11 -9.94
N SER A 149 -1.52 10.68 -10.08
CA SER A 149 -1.88 9.46 -10.79
C SER A 149 -3.13 9.65 -11.61
N HIS A 150 -3.03 9.35 -12.91
CA HIS A 150 -4.17 9.24 -13.80
C HIS A 150 -4.59 7.79 -13.89
N VAL A 151 -5.89 7.56 -13.75
CA VAL A 151 -6.49 6.23 -13.71
C VAL A 151 -7.34 6.05 -14.97
N GLU A 152 -7.08 4.98 -15.70
CA GLU A 152 -7.58 4.77 -17.05
C GLU A 152 -8.09 3.33 -17.22
N ASP A 153 -8.82 3.10 -18.31
CA ASP A 153 -9.26 1.75 -18.72
C ASP A 153 -10.03 0.99 -17.63
N TYR A 154 -11.07 1.62 -17.08
CA TYR A 154 -11.99 0.93 -16.19
C TYR A 154 -12.77 -0.15 -16.94
N ARG A 155 -12.73 -1.37 -16.42
CA ARG A 155 -13.46 -2.53 -16.96
C ARG A 155 -14.27 -3.18 -15.85
N PRO A 156 -15.47 -3.68 -16.16
CA PRO A 156 -16.26 -4.42 -15.19
C PRO A 156 -15.63 -5.79 -14.93
N VAL A 157 -15.41 -6.12 -13.66
CA VAL A 157 -15.02 -7.43 -13.15
C VAL A 157 -16.02 -7.77 -12.07
N ASP A 158 -16.79 -8.85 -12.24
CA ASP A 158 -17.93 -9.21 -11.38
C ASP A 158 -18.91 -8.04 -11.08
N GLY A 159 -19.12 -7.16 -12.07
CA GLY A 159 -20.00 -5.99 -11.96
C GLY A 159 -19.37 -4.77 -11.30
N ILE A 160 -18.12 -4.85 -10.84
CA ILE A 160 -17.37 -3.75 -10.24
C ILE A 160 -16.40 -3.17 -11.27
N ASN A 161 -16.39 -1.86 -11.47
CA ASN A 161 -15.46 -1.21 -12.39
C ASN A 161 -14.08 -1.08 -11.75
N ILE A 162 -13.08 -1.75 -12.32
CA ILE A 162 -11.69 -1.75 -11.86
C ILE A 162 -10.78 -1.18 -12.95
N ALA A 163 -9.86 -0.31 -12.56
CA ALA A 163 -8.90 0.28 -13.48
C ALA A 163 -7.88 -0.76 -13.97
N HIS A 164 -7.70 -0.85 -15.28
CA HIS A 164 -6.72 -1.74 -15.91
C HIS A 164 -5.51 -1.01 -16.47
N ALA A 165 -5.47 0.32 -16.38
CA ALA A 165 -4.30 1.10 -16.77
C ALA A 165 -4.17 2.38 -15.95
N GLY A 166 -2.96 2.90 -15.91
CA GLY A 166 -2.74 4.22 -15.34
C GLY A 166 -1.32 4.70 -15.49
N ARG A 167 -1.14 5.98 -15.14
CA ARG A 167 0.14 6.68 -15.19
C ARG A 167 0.34 7.43 -13.90
N SER A 168 1.51 7.27 -13.30
CA SER A 168 1.83 7.89 -12.02
C SER A 168 3.15 8.64 -12.10
N ASN A 169 3.19 9.85 -11.54
CA ASN A 169 4.41 10.61 -11.32
C ASN A 169 4.61 10.79 -9.82
N VAL A 170 5.81 10.49 -9.33
CA VAL A 170 6.19 10.63 -7.93
C VAL A 170 7.39 11.55 -7.86
N SER A 171 7.34 12.58 -7.02
CA SER A 171 8.45 13.48 -6.73
C SER A 171 8.77 13.42 -5.24
N LEU A 172 10.04 13.18 -4.92
CA LEU A 172 10.58 13.28 -3.57
C LEU A 172 11.49 14.51 -3.52
N PHE A 173 11.10 15.50 -2.73
CA PHE A 173 11.81 16.76 -2.61
C PHE A 173 12.32 16.95 -1.19
N ARG A 174 13.64 17.14 -1.05
CA ARG A 174 14.32 17.42 0.21
C ARG A 174 14.79 18.86 0.23
N PHE A 175 14.49 19.57 1.30
CA PHE A 175 14.89 20.97 1.50
C PHE A 175 15.07 21.31 2.98
N GLY A 176 15.63 22.48 3.30
CA GLY A 176 15.85 22.95 4.67
C GLY A 176 17.30 23.30 4.96
N ASP A 177 17.62 23.50 6.24
CA ASP A 177 18.96 23.90 6.68
C ASP A 177 19.92 22.70 6.62
N ASN A 178 20.53 22.52 5.45
CA ASN A 178 21.60 21.56 5.25
C ASN A 178 22.62 22.14 4.26
N ASN A 179 23.91 21.98 4.53
CA ASN A 179 24.98 22.50 3.66
C ASN A 179 24.94 21.90 2.23
N ASP A 180 24.25 20.78 2.02
CA ASP A 180 24.16 20.07 0.73
C ASP A 180 23.05 20.61 -0.21
N GLY A 181 22.30 21.64 0.21
CA GLY A 181 21.23 22.24 -0.60
C GLY A 181 19.99 21.35 -0.79
N ASN A 182 19.12 21.76 -1.71
CA ASN A 182 17.86 21.08 -2.00
C ASN A 182 18.08 19.97 -3.04
N THR A 183 17.46 18.81 -2.83
CA THR A 183 17.53 17.69 -3.79
C THR A 183 16.12 17.26 -4.20
N ARG A 184 15.93 16.92 -5.48
CA ARG A 184 14.67 16.42 -6.01
C ARG A 184 14.90 15.16 -6.83
N THR A 185 14.18 14.10 -6.51
CA THR A 185 14.15 12.86 -7.29
C THR A 185 12.75 12.67 -7.84
N ARG A 186 12.63 12.27 -9.10
CA ARG A 186 11.35 11.99 -9.76
C ARG A 186 11.32 10.57 -10.30
N MET A 187 10.14 9.96 -10.28
CA MET A 187 9.87 8.65 -10.84
C MET A 187 8.56 8.74 -11.63
N GLU A 188 8.58 8.20 -12.85
CA GLU A 188 7.39 8.07 -13.69
C GLU A 188 7.11 6.59 -13.90
N GLU A 189 5.85 6.23 -13.81
CA GLU A 189 5.35 4.88 -13.99
C GLU A 189 4.17 4.90 -14.96
N THR A 190 4.14 3.92 -15.85
CA THR A 190 2.94 3.54 -16.61
C THR A 190 2.70 2.08 -16.34
N TRP A 191 1.49 1.74 -15.91
CA TRP A 191 1.12 0.40 -15.51
C TRP A 191 -0.14 -0.06 -16.24
N THR A 192 -0.24 -1.37 -16.43
CA THR A 192 -1.41 -2.06 -16.96
C THR A 192 -1.68 -3.28 -16.09
N ILE A 193 -2.95 -3.66 -15.94
CA ILE A 193 -3.38 -4.87 -15.24
C ILE A 193 -3.81 -5.89 -16.28
N GLU A 194 -3.20 -7.07 -16.21
CA GLU A 194 -3.55 -8.18 -17.11
C GLU A 194 -4.76 -8.97 -16.58
N GLU A 195 -4.80 -9.21 -15.27
CA GLU A 195 -5.78 -10.08 -14.64
C GLU A 195 -6.24 -9.49 -13.30
N VAL A 196 -7.56 -9.51 -13.08
CA VAL A 196 -8.22 -9.17 -11.82
C VAL A 196 -9.29 -10.23 -11.57
N ASP A 197 -9.31 -10.77 -10.37
CA ASP A 197 -10.33 -11.71 -9.90
C ASP A 197 -10.79 -11.30 -8.50
N PHE A 198 -11.97 -11.75 -8.08
CA PHE A 198 -12.43 -11.60 -6.70
C PHE A 198 -12.61 -12.98 -6.06
N ASN A 199 -12.70 -13.03 -4.73
CA ASN A 199 -13.10 -14.25 -3.99
C ASN A 199 -12.22 -15.48 -4.29
N ILE A 200 -10.91 -15.29 -4.33
CA ILE A 200 -9.94 -16.36 -4.62
C ILE A 200 -9.98 -17.43 -3.52
N TRP A 201 -10.39 -18.63 -3.91
CA TRP A 201 -10.40 -19.79 -3.04
C TRP A 201 -8.99 -20.15 -2.56
N GLY A 202 -8.83 -20.33 -1.24
CA GLY A 202 -7.57 -20.72 -0.63
C GLY A 202 -6.61 -19.57 -0.31
N LEU A 203 -7.02 -18.31 -0.46
CA LEU A 203 -6.26 -17.15 0.01
C LEU A 203 -6.27 -17.09 1.56
N SER A 204 -5.33 -17.81 2.17
CA SER A 204 -5.12 -17.85 3.63
C SER A 204 -4.48 -16.56 4.14
N ILE A 205 -4.66 -16.28 5.43
CA ILE A 205 -3.92 -15.22 6.13
C ILE A 205 -2.39 -15.41 6.05
N ASP A 206 -1.94 -16.65 5.87
CA ASP A 206 -0.53 -17.00 5.72
C ASP A 206 0.15 -16.30 4.54
N CYS A 207 -0.63 -15.91 3.51
CA CYS A 207 -0.14 -15.18 2.34
C CYS A 207 0.29 -13.74 2.66
N PHE A 208 -0.11 -13.20 3.81
CA PHE A 208 0.14 -11.83 4.23
C PHE A 208 1.15 -11.74 5.37
N LEU A 209 1.52 -12.90 5.93
CA LEU A 209 2.48 -12.98 7.02
C LEU A 209 3.85 -12.46 6.57
N PRO A 210 4.55 -11.80 7.49
CA PRO A 210 5.81 -11.18 7.15
C PRO A 210 6.91 -12.28 7.14
N PRO A 211 8.01 -12.15 6.35
CA PRO A 211 9.03 -13.19 6.23
C PRO A 211 9.60 -13.72 7.57
N SER A 212 9.81 -15.04 7.70
CA SER A 212 10.18 -15.69 8.98
C SER A 212 11.54 -15.25 9.56
N ASP A 213 12.40 -14.63 8.76
CA ASP A 213 13.71 -14.07 9.14
C ASP A 213 13.64 -12.62 9.66
N LEU A 214 12.43 -12.14 9.92
CA LEU A 214 12.15 -10.88 10.61
C LEU A 214 12.52 -10.94 12.08
N ARG A 215 13.56 -10.20 12.45
CA ARG A 215 13.85 -9.92 13.87
C ARG A 215 12.79 -8.97 14.43
N GLU A 216 12.24 -9.29 15.59
CA GLU A 216 11.45 -8.32 16.35
C GLU A 216 12.34 -7.14 16.71
N GLY A 217 11.88 -5.92 16.41
CA GLY A 217 12.54 -4.70 16.83
C GLY A 217 12.41 -4.52 18.35
N GLY A 218 13.12 -5.33 19.11
CA GLY A 218 13.35 -5.13 20.54
C GLY A 218 14.53 -4.19 20.74
N SER A 219 14.36 -3.26 21.68
CA SER A 219 15.35 -2.36 22.27
C SER A 219 16.76 -2.97 22.29
N GLN A 220 17.75 -2.23 21.82
CA GLN A 220 19.14 -2.52 22.14
C GLN A 220 19.34 -2.44 23.65
N GLU A 221 19.33 -3.59 24.33
CA GLU A 221 20.11 -3.79 25.54
C GLU A 221 21.19 -4.83 25.26
N SER A 222 22.42 -4.36 25.38
CA SER A 222 23.66 -5.13 25.32
C SER A 222 23.68 -6.22 26.39
N GLY A 223 23.81 -7.49 25.99
CA GLY A 223 24.02 -8.62 26.89
C GLY A 223 24.74 -9.76 26.18
N GLN A 224 25.79 -10.26 26.80
CA GLN A 224 26.85 -11.09 26.20
C GLN A 224 26.40 -12.50 25.79
N SER A 225 27.14 -13.02 24.82
CA SER A 225 27.21 -14.42 24.38
C SER A 225 27.32 -15.43 25.51
N ASN A 226 26.66 -16.59 25.35
CA ASN A 226 27.26 -17.91 25.58
C ASN A 226 26.45 -19.01 24.87
N ASP A 227 27.17 -19.84 24.11
CA ASP A 227 26.74 -21.09 23.49
C ASP A 227 26.23 -22.11 24.52
N VAL A 228 25.13 -22.82 24.22
CA VAL A 228 25.04 -24.27 24.45
C VAL A 228 24.18 -24.94 23.36
N LYS A 229 24.80 -25.94 22.74
CA LYS A 229 24.32 -26.89 21.73
C LYS A 229 23.39 -27.93 22.36
N ALA A 230 22.19 -28.14 21.79
CA ALA A 230 21.42 -29.37 22.00
C ALA A 230 20.72 -29.79 20.71
N LYS A 231 21.08 -30.98 20.22
CA LYS A 231 20.41 -31.71 19.14
C LYS A 231 19.21 -32.47 19.72
N ASN A 232 18.09 -32.52 19.00
CA ASN A 232 17.41 -33.79 18.68
C ASN A 232 16.39 -33.63 17.54
N PRO A 233 16.07 -34.72 16.82
CA PRO A 233 15.46 -34.67 15.49
C PRO A 233 13.94 -34.78 15.57
N GLY A 234 13.22 -34.00 14.76
CA GLY A 234 11.78 -34.06 14.61
C GLY A 234 11.37 -33.86 13.15
N THR A 235 10.92 -34.96 12.54
CA THR A 235 10.03 -35.16 11.38
C THR A 235 9.90 -34.10 10.26
N PRO A 236 10.01 -34.47 8.97
CA PRO A 236 9.88 -33.53 7.85
C PRO A 236 8.42 -33.07 7.65
N LEU A 237 8.21 -31.76 7.56
CA LEU A 237 6.99 -31.15 7.02
C LEU A 237 6.97 -31.26 5.47
N PRO A 238 5.79 -31.29 4.83
CA PRO A 238 5.67 -31.55 3.40
C PRO A 238 6.33 -30.45 2.56
N GLY A 239 6.92 -30.87 1.45
CA GLY A 239 7.85 -30.08 0.65
C GLY A 239 7.33 -28.72 0.21
N ARG A 240 8.10 -27.69 0.54
CA ARG A 240 8.15 -26.43 -0.22
C ARG A 240 8.40 -26.79 -1.69
N VAL A 241 7.43 -26.54 -2.55
CA VAL A 241 7.60 -26.68 -3.99
C VAL A 241 8.72 -25.72 -4.41
N GLN A 242 9.90 -26.28 -4.66
CA GLN A 242 10.95 -25.59 -5.41
C GLN A 242 10.51 -25.59 -6.87
N THR A 243 9.95 -24.47 -7.34
CA THR A 243 9.76 -24.27 -8.77
C THR A 243 11.09 -23.88 -9.40
N ASN A 244 11.92 -24.88 -9.72
CA ASN A 244 12.86 -24.77 -10.82
C ASN A 244 12.05 -24.81 -12.13
N GLY A 245 11.46 -23.68 -12.51
CA GLY A 245 10.62 -23.57 -13.70
C GLY A 245 10.76 -22.18 -14.31
N ARG A 246 11.07 -22.12 -15.60
CA ARG A 246 11.11 -20.89 -16.41
C ARG A 246 9.82 -20.09 -16.20
N ILE A 247 9.97 -18.83 -15.82
CA ILE A 247 8.88 -17.89 -15.59
C ILE A 247 8.23 -17.56 -16.94
N GLY A 248 7.00 -18.04 -17.15
CA GLY A 248 6.07 -17.53 -18.16
C GLY A 248 5.16 -16.44 -17.57
N PRO A 249 4.48 -15.63 -18.40
CA PRO A 249 3.70 -14.47 -17.97
C PRO A 249 2.26 -14.88 -17.65
N SER A 250 1.86 -14.77 -16.38
CA SER A 250 0.47 -14.62 -15.92
C SER A 250 0.50 -14.73 -14.40
N LYS A 251 -0.02 -13.71 -13.71
CA LYS A 251 -0.29 -13.72 -12.26
C LYS A 251 -1.39 -12.72 -11.88
N VAL A 252 -2.57 -13.30 -11.66
CA VAL A 252 -3.79 -12.87 -10.96
C VAL A 252 -3.60 -11.93 -9.76
N ALA A 253 -4.48 -10.92 -9.63
CA ALA A 253 -4.64 -10.05 -8.46
C ALA A 253 -6.11 -10.06 -7.96
N ALA A 254 -6.33 -10.04 -6.64
CA ALA A 254 -7.69 -10.10 -6.06
C ALA A 254 -7.91 -9.33 -4.75
N ILE A 255 -9.14 -8.84 -4.56
CA ILE A 255 -9.70 -8.12 -3.39
C ILE A 255 -11.00 -8.84 -2.92
N ASP A 256 -11.49 -8.61 -1.70
CA ASP A 256 -12.68 -9.25 -1.09
C ASP A 256 -13.64 -8.18 -0.52
N LEU A 257 -14.96 -8.39 -0.65
CA LEU A 257 -16.01 -7.58 -0.03
C LEU A 257 -16.94 -8.52 0.76
N ASP A 258 -16.94 -8.40 2.08
CA ASP A 258 -17.81 -9.16 2.97
C ASP A 258 -19.30 -8.84 2.73
N GLU A 259 -20.13 -9.88 2.59
CA GLU A 259 -21.59 -9.79 2.70
C GLU A 259 -22.04 -9.83 4.17
N PRO A 260 -23.15 -9.15 4.55
CA PRO A 260 -23.69 -9.23 5.90
C PRO A 260 -24.49 -10.52 6.14
N ASP A 261 -24.27 -11.13 7.31
CA ASP A 261 -25.02 -12.28 7.83
C ASP A 261 -26.54 -12.05 7.79
N SER A 262 -27.25 -12.95 7.11
CA SER A 262 -28.70 -13.09 7.20
C SER A 262 -29.05 -14.11 8.27
N THR A 263 -29.37 -13.64 9.48
CA THR A 263 -30.06 -14.49 10.46
C THR A 263 -31.57 -14.41 10.24
N SER A 264 -32.12 -15.54 9.81
CA SER A 264 -33.54 -15.86 9.85
C SER A 264 -33.86 -16.49 11.19
N GLU A 265 -34.90 -16.01 11.89
CA GLU A 265 -35.66 -16.82 12.85
C GLU A 265 -37.17 -16.51 12.73
N GLU A 266 -37.93 -17.60 12.74
CA GLU A 266 -39.36 -17.74 12.49
C GLU A 266 -40.25 -17.38 13.70
N GLU A 267 -41.52 -17.10 13.35
CA GLU A 267 -42.79 -17.39 14.04
C GLU A 267 -42.92 -17.35 15.58
N GLY A 268 -43.92 -16.57 16.02
CA GLY A 268 -44.61 -16.76 17.30
C GLY A 268 -46.05 -16.24 17.23
N GLN A 269 -47.01 -17.17 17.21
CA GLN A 269 -48.46 -16.94 17.22
C GLN A 269 -48.96 -16.32 18.53
N SER A 270 -49.77 -15.26 18.44
CA SER A 270 -51.10 -15.08 19.06
C SER A 270 -51.57 -13.63 18.96
#